data_AF-A0A4Q2JMP0-F1
#
_entry.id   AF-A0A4Q2JMP0-F1
#
_cell.length_a   1.000
_cell.length_b   1.000
_cell.length_c   1.000
_cell.angle_alpha   90.00
_cell.angle_beta   90.00
_cell.angle_gamma   90.00
#
_symmetry.space_group_name_H-M   'P 1'
#
loop_
_entity.id
_entity.type
_entity.pdbx_description
1 polymer ?
#
loop_
_entity_poly.entity_id
_entity_poly.type
_entity_poly.pdbx_seq_one_letter_code
_entity_poly.pdbx_strand_id
1 'polypeptide(L)' 'MTGTAIFFLVLAIVLVWGGFTVSVLALSRRPDRHDFPPGGVDDHREDVGPVERDT' A
#
# COMPACT_ATOMS: atom_id res chain seq x y z
N MET A 1 -9.19 19.64 -31.33
CA MET A 1 -9.16 19.39 -29.87
C MET A 1 -9.90 20.54 -29.19
N THR A 2 -10.89 20.25 -28.35
CA THR A 2 -11.67 21.30 -27.68
C THR A 2 -10.94 21.75 -26.40
N GLY A 3 -11.05 23.04 -26.03
CA GLY A 3 -10.43 23.56 -24.82
C GLY A 3 -10.86 22.83 -23.55
N THR A 4 -12.11 22.34 -23.52
CA THR A 4 -12.64 21.51 -22.43
C THR A 4 -11.90 20.19 -22.28
N ALA A 5 -11.53 19.53 -23.38
CA ALA A 5 -10.78 18.29 -23.34
C ALA A 5 -9.36 18.50 -22.77
N ILE A 6 -8.71 19.61 -23.11
CA ILE A 6 -7.40 19.99 -22.58
C ILE A 6 -7.50 20.26 -21.07
N PHE A 7 -8.53 20.97 -20.64
CA PHE A 7 -8.76 21.23 -19.22
C PHE A 7 -8.88 19.93 -18.41
N PHE A 8 -9.71 18.98 -18.86
CA PHE A 8 -9.86 17.70 -18.18
C PHE A 8 -8.58 16.86 -18.22
N LEU A 9 -7.82 16.92 -19.32
CA LEU A 9 -6.53 16.25 -19.40
C LEU A 9 -5.54 16.79 -18.35
N VAL A 10 -5.40 18.11 -18.26
CA VAL A 10 -4.51 18.75 -17.26
C VAL A 10 -4.98 18.44 -15.84
N LEU A 11 -6.29 18.51 -15.59
CA LEU A 11 -6.85 18.18 -14.28
C LEU A 11 -6.54 16.73 -13.89
N ALA A 12 -6.73 15.78 -14.81
CA ALA A 12 -6.41 14.38 -14.59
C ALA A 12 -4.92 14.16 -14.30
N ILE A 13 -4.03 14.81 -15.07
CA ILE A 13 -2.58 14.76 -14.84
C ILE A 13 -2.23 15.27 -13.44
N VAL A 14 -2.77 16.43 -13.04
CA VAL A 14 -2.51 17.02 -11.71
C VAL A 14 -3.03 16.12 -10.60
N LEU A 15 -4.19 15.49 -10.75
CA LEU A 15 -4.73 14.58 -9.74
C LEU A 15 -3.88 13.31 -9.58
N VAL A 16 -3.51 12.68 -10.70
CA VAL A 16 -2.71 11.43 -10.67
C VAL A 16 -1.31 11.70 -10.13
N TRP A 17 -0.59 12.66 -10.72
CA TRP A 17 0.80 12.94 -10.35
C TRP A 17 0.90 13.70 -9.03
N GLY A 18 -0.04 14.60 -8.75
CA GLY A 18 -0.12 15.29 -7.47
C GLY A 18 -0.39 14.32 -6.33
N GLY A 19 -1.40 13.44 -6.48
CA GLY A 19 -1.69 12.39 -5.50
C GLY A 19 -0.49 11.45 -5.28
N PHE A 20 0.16 11.02 -6.36
CA PHE A 20 1.35 10.19 -6.29
C PHE A 20 2.51 10.90 -5.55
N THR A 21 2.83 12.13 -5.93
CA THR A 21 3.92 12.92 -5.33
C THR A 21 3.67 13.14 -3.83
N VAL A 22 2.43 13.48 -3.46
CA VAL A 22 2.03 13.66 -2.06
C VAL A 22 2.18 12.34 -1.28
N SER A 23 1.77 11.22 -1.87
CA SER A 23 1.86 9.90 -1.24
C SER A 23 3.31 9.49 -0.98
N VAL A 24 4.17 9.64 -1.98
CA VAL A 24 5.62 9.40 -1.84
C VAL A 24 6.20 10.28 -0.75
N LEU A 25 5.94 11.58 -0.79
CA LEU A 25 6.49 12.53 0.18
C LEU A 25 5.98 12.27 1.61
N ALA A 26 4.72 11.87 1.77
CA ALA A 26 4.16 11.49 3.06
C ALA A 26 4.85 10.25 3.63
N LEU A 27 5.07 9.23 2.79
CA LEU A 27 5.74 7.99 3.20
C LEU A 27 7.22 8.23 3.50
N SER A 28 7.92 9.00 2.66
CA SER A 28 9.34 9.33 2.87
C SER A 28 9.59 10.14 4.13
N ARG A 29 8.61 10.94 4.60
CA ARG A 29 8.74 11.71 5.85
C ARG A 29 8.60 10.86 7.11
N ARG A 30 7.99 9.68 7.02
CA ARG A 30 7.79 8.74 8.14
C ARG A 30 7.98 7.31 7.65
N PRO A 31 9.21 6.92 7.29
CA PRO A 31 9.50 5.62 6.68
C PRO A 31 9.22 4.46 7.63
N ASP A 32 9.50 4.65 8.93
CA ASP A 32 9.18 3.67 9.97
C ASP A 32 8.06 4.18 10.89
N ARG A 33 7.04 3.35 11.05
CA ARG A 33 6.08 3.48 12.14
C ARG A 33 6.66 2.73 13.33
N HIS A 34 7.21 3.43 14.31
CA HIS A 34 7.79 2.77 15.49
C HIS A 34 6.75 2.10 16.41
N ASP A 35 5.46 2.35 16.17
CA ASP A 35 4.36 1.83 16.99
C ASP A 35 3.76 0.52 16.45
N PHE A 36 4.50 -0.23 15.61
CA PHE A 36 4.04 -1.57 15.27
C PHE A 36 4.08 -2.45 16.53
N PRO A 37 3.00 -3.19 16.83
CA PRO A 37 3.07 -4.19 17.88
C PRO A 37 4.18 -5.19 17.55
N PRO A 38 4.77 -5.84 18.56
CA PRO A 38 5.73 -6.91 18.33
C PRO A 38 5.18 -7.89 17.29
N GLY A 39 6.02 -8.29 16.34
CA GLY A 39 5.67 -9.37 15.43
C GLY A 39 5.24 -10.61 16.22
N GLY A 40 4.34 -11.40 15.64
CA GLY A 40 3.99 -12.69 16.23
C GLY A 40 5.24 -13.54 16.45
N VAL A 41 5.19 -14.41 17.45
CA VAL A 41 6.18 -15.50 17.55
C VAL A 41 6.07 -16.29 16.26
N ASP A 42 7.22 -16.61 15.65
CA ASP A 42 7.28 -17.50 14.49
C ASP A 42 6.76 -18.86 14.97
N ASP A 43 5.46 -19.10 14.74
CA ASP A 43 4.82 -20.36 15.02
C ASP A 43 5.18 -21.24 13.83
N HIS A 44 6.19 -22.10 14.00
CA HIS A 44 6.65 -23.11 13.03
C HIS A 44 5.60 -24.19 12.73
N ARG A 45 4.34 -23.80 12.71
CA ARG A 45 3.21 -24.66 12.42
C ARG A 45 3.27 -25.16 10.98
N GLU A 46 3.94 -24.42 10.08
CA GLU A 46 4.27 -24.89 8.74
C GLU A 46 5.19 -26.11 8.72
N ASP A 47 6.00 -26.33 9.76
CA ASP A 47 6.84 -27.53 9.90
C ASP A 47 6.04 -28.75 10.35
N VAL A 48 4.83 -28.52 10.87
CA VAL A 48 3.92 -29.57 11.33
C VAL A 48 2.89 -29.80 10.24
N GLY A 49 2.96 -30.97 9.59
CA GLY A 49 1.99 -31.39 8.58
C GLY A 49 0.53 -31.33 9.07
N PRO A 50 -0.45 -31.33 8.15
CA PRO A 50 -1.87 -31.26 8.52
C PRO A 50 -2.23 -32.33 9.56
N VAL A 51 -2.96 -31.93 10.60
CA VAL A 51 -3.49 -32.87 11.59
C VAL A 51 -4.47 -33.80 10.88
N GLU A 52 -4.12 -35.08 10.78
CA GLU A 52 -4.99 -36.11 10.24
C GLU A 52 -6.29 -36.16 11.07
N ARG A 53 -7.42 -35.99 10.39
CA ARG A 53 -8.74 -36.07 11.00
C ARG A 53 -9.33 -37.42 10.63
N ASP A 54 -9.61 -38.26 11.62
CA ASP A 54 -10.43 -39.47 11.41
C ASP A 54 -11.85 -39.04 11.01
N THR A 55 -12.18 -39.23 9.73
CA THR A 55 -13.54 -39.11 9.18
C THR A 55 -13.93 -40.41 8.50
#